data_AF-F1KZU6-F1
#
_entry.id   AF-F1KZU6-F1
#
_cell.length_a   1.000
_cell.length_b   1.000
_cell.length_c   1.000
_cell.angle_alpha   90.00
_cell.angle_beta   90.00
_cell.angle_gamma   90.00
#
_symmetry.space_group_name_H-M   'P 1'
#
loop_
_entity.id
_entity.type
_entity.pdbx_description
1 polymer ?
#
loop_
_entity_poly.entity_id
_entity_poly.type
_entity_poly.pdbx_seq_one_letter_code
_entity_poly.pdbx_strand_id
1 'polypeptide(L)'
;MLPRALSKSSWRHLKLAEGHYDNVIYMLIARLGILVISIDYRLSPESPYPEPVNECEAVFHRLVNGEHERFDIDPRRICVMGDSAGGNLSTVVAQRQLRKKLPSPKWCCHTFLKCSMGATAVLANRYLICGADFQLYVNCQVLIYPVIHSFDLKSPSYQIYYKQLCGTSLLNPRLMARWYLLYLGIPATPANIEKFLANRHLRRKDSERLQELISHELLPAEFSEDYSEKQADPPPDDDLCRLFNKNGFDPDFAPILGKDLFGLPPAMIVTAGYDILRDEGALYAKRLQSFNVPVQWNHYPAAYHGVINMPSSMQRNQILDDIAHYLDMNL
;
A
#
# COMPACT_ATOMS: atom_id res chain seq x y z
N MET A 1 46.43 -23.15 10.80
CA MET A 1 45.25 -23.29 11.67
C MET A 1 44.39 -22.03 11.54
N LEU A 2 43.20 -22.14 10.96
CA LEU A 2 42.01 -21.31 11.27
C LEU A 2 41.22 -22.06 12.38
N PRO A 3 40.23 -21.49 13.13
CA PRO A 3 39.32 -20.39 12.72
C PRO A 3 38.76 -19.41 13.82
N ARG A 4 37.91 -18.46 13.36
CA ARG A 4 36.79 -17.73 14.04
C ARG A 4 37.15 -16.57 15.01
N ALA A 5 36.43 -15.45 15.12
CA ALA A 5 35.11 -15.03 14.62
C ALA A 5 34.88 -13.51 14.90
N LEU A 6 34.06 -12.88 14.04
CA LEU A 6 33.16 -11.72 14.26
C LEU A 6 33.76 -10.35 14.64
N SER A 7 33.25 -9.20 14.17
CA SER A 7 32.52 -8.77 12.98
C SER A 7 32.47 -7.24 13.13
N LYS A 8 32.78 -6.51 12.06
CA LYS A 8 32.87 -5.05 12.02
C LYS A 8 31.53 -4.39 12.40
N SER A 9 31.47 -3.79 13.58
CA SER A 9 30.54 -2.70 13.89
C SER A 9 31.19 -1.39 13.50
N SER A 10 30.60 -0.64 12.56
CA SER A 10 30.71 0.83 12.41
C SER A 10 30.36 1.28 10.98
N TRP A 11 29.08 1.24 10.63
CA TRP A 11 28.54 2.17 9.63
C TRP A 11 27.17 2.64 10.11
N ARG A 12 27.13 3.86 10.66
CA ARG A 12 25.91 4.63 10.93
C ARG A 12 25.86 5.74 9.89
N HIS A 13 24.90 5.74 8.96
CA HIS A 13 24.42 6.95 8.28
C HIS A 13 22.96 6.76 7.83
N LEU A 14 22.08 7.67 8.30
CA LEU A 14 20.64 7.88 8.06
C LEU A 14 19.68 6.66 8.20
N LYS A 15 19.22 6.40 9.44
CA LYS A 15 17.87 5.87 9.70
C LYS A 15 16.95 7.06 9.95
N LEU A 16 16.14 7.47 8.98
CA LEU A 16 14.92 8.24 9.26
C LEU A 16 13.83 7.22 9.58
N ALA A 17 13.61 6.97 10.87
CA ALA A 17 12.34 6.53 11.48
C ALA A 17 12.58 5.76 12.80
N GLU A 18 12.96 6.47 13.86
CA GLU A 18 12.38 6.21 15.17
C GLU A 18 11.31 7.31 15.34
N GLY A 19 10.02 6.95 15.46
CA GLY A 19 8.95 7.89 15.86
C GLY A 19 8.07 8.53 14.78
N HIS A 20 8.22 8.22 13.48
CA HIS A 20 7.45 8.91 12.42
C HIS A 20 5.96 8.56 12.41
N TYR A 21 5.59 7.32 12.74
CA TYR A 21 4.20 6.85 12.75
C TYR A 21 3.56 6.82 14.14
N ASP A 22 4.36 6.97 15.19
CA ASP A 22 3.91 6.85 16.59
C ASP A 22 2.78 7.83 16.90
N ASN A 23 2.82 9.05 16.35
CA ASN A 23 1.78 10.04 16.61
C ASN A 23 0.43 9.65 15.98
N VAL A 24 0.44 9.11 14.76
CA VAL A 24 -0.76 8.60 14.09
C VAL A 24 -1.32 7.39 14.83
N ILE A 25 -0.45 6.44 15.17
CA ILE A 25 -0.80 5.23 15.91
C ILE A 25 -1.39 5.61 17.28
N TYR A 26 -0.74 6.50 18.02
CA TYR A 26 -1.20 6.94 19.33
C TYR A 26 -2.58 7.60 19.26
N MET A 27 -2.83 8.44 18.25
CA MET A 27 -4.15 9.06 18.08
C MET A 27 -5.26 8.04 17.84
N LEU A 28 -5.00 7.01 17.03
CA LEU A 28 -5.97 5.94 16.78
C LEU A 28 -6.21 5.10 18.04
N ILE A 29 -5.15 4.74 18.77
CA ILE A 29 -5.27 4.01 20.05
C ILE A 29 -6.08 4.82 21.06
N ALA A 30 -5.71 6.09 21.25
CA ALA A 30 -6.35 6.97 22.24
C ALA A 30 -7.83 7.20 21.94
N ARG A 31 -8.22 7.21 20.65
CA ARG A 31 -9.60 7.46 20.22
C ARG A 31 -10.46 6.21 20.21
N LEU A 32 -9.93 5.09 19.74
CA LEU A 32 -10.72 3.88 19.44
C LEU A 32 -10.54 2.77 20.49
N GLY A 33 -9.54 2.88 21.38
CA GLY A 33 -9.25 1.84 22.36
C GLY A 33 -8.78 0.51 21.75
N ILE A 34 -8.26 0.55 20.52
CA ILE A 34 -7.83 -0.61 19.75
C ILE A 34 -6.36 -0.96 20.01
N LEU A 35 -6.00 -2.23 19.79
CA LEU A 35 -4.61 -2.64 19.65
C LEU A 35 -4.12 -2.29 18.24
N VAL A 36 -2.95 -1.65 18.13
CA VAL A 36 -2.25 -1.45 16.85
C VAL A 36 -0.97 -2.29 16.85
N ILE A 37 -0.84 -3.20 15.89
CA ILE A 37 0.42 -3.93 15.64
C ILE A 37 1.10 -3.30 14.43
N SER A 38 2.18 -2.55 14.68
CA SER A 38 3.00 -1.91 13.66
C SER A 38 4.17 -2.83 13.25
N ILE A 39 4.18 -3.30 11.99
CA ILE A 39 5.18 -4.21 11.39
C ILE A 39 6.46 -3.53 10.83
N ASP A 40 7.64 -3.80 11.44
CA ASP A 40 8.98 -3.43 10.90
C ASP A 40 9.42 -4.36 9.78
N TYR A 41 8.82 -4.22 8.61
CA TYR A 41 9.27 -5.00 7.45
C TYR A 41 10.60 -4.46 6.91
N ARG A 42 11.44 -5.37 6.42
CA ARG A 42 12.72 -5.01 5.79
C ARG A 42 12.50 -4.11 4.58
N LEU A 43 13.41 -3.17 4.36
CA LEU A 43 13.29 -2.20 3.28
C LEU A 43 14.14 -2.57 2.07
N SER A 44 13.74 -2.09 0.90
CA SER A 44 14.56 -2.12 -0.30
C SER A 44 15.58 -0.97 -0.28
N PRO A 45 16.78 -1.14 -0.87
CA PRO A 45 17.19 -2.25 -1.76
C PRO A 45 17.72 -3.51 -1.07
N GLU A 46 17.95 -3.51 0.24
CA GLU A 46 18.52 -4.65 0.97
C GLU A 46 17.58 -5.86 0.98
N SER A 47 16.27 -5.63 0.93
CA SER A 47 15.23 -6.64 0.79
C SER A 47 14.21 -6.18 -0.27
N PRO A 48 14.43 -6.51 -1.56
CA PRO A 48 13.50 -6.20 -2.63
C PRO A 48 12.22 -7.07 -2.54
N TYR A 49 11.24 -6.75 -3.37
CA TYR A 49 10.05 -7.56 -3.61
C TYR A 49 10.42 -9.05 -3.86
N PRO A 50 9.72 -10.02 -3.25
CA PRO A 50 8.50 -9.89 -2.43
C PRO A 50 8.75 -9.87 -0.90
N GLU A 51 9.97 -9.66 -0.42
CA GLU A 51 10.28 -9.81 1.00
C GLU A 51 9.41 -8.96 1.93
N PRO A 52 9.18 -7.65 1.66
CA PRO A 52 8.44 -6.81 2.61
C PRO A 52 6.98 -7.24 2.79
N VAL A 53 6.32 -7.69 1.72
CA VAL A 53 4.94 -8.18 1.79
C VAL A 53 4.85 -9.56 2.42
N ASN A 54 5.86 -10.42 2.21
CA ASN A 54 5.95 -11.71 2.88
C ASN A 54 6.06 -11.55 4.41
N GLU A 55 6.80 -10.55 4.89
CA GLU A 55 6.90 -10.28 6.33
C GLU A 55 5.60 -9.74 6.92
N CYS A 56 4.93 -8.83 6.21
CA CYS A 56 3.61 -8.33 6.62
C CYS A 56 2.59 -9.48 6.74
N GLU A 57 2.56 -10.36 5.73
CA GLU A 57 1.70 -11.53 5.72
C GLU A 57 2.08 -12.54 6.83
N ALA A 58 3.37 -12.75 7.11
CA ALA A 58 3.80 -13.65 8.17
C ALA A 58 3.36 -13.16 9.56
N VAL A 59 3.46 -11.86 9.85
CA VAL A 59 2.95 -11.30 11.11
C VAL A 59 1.43 -11.43 11.19
N PHE A 60 0.72 -11.12 10.11
CA PHE A 60 -0.73 -11.31 10.03
C PHE A 60 -1.12 -12.76 10.35
N HIS A 61 -0.46 -13.73 9.73
CA HIS A 61 -0.72 -15.15 9.97
C HIS A 61 -0.42 -15.59 11.40
N ARG A 62 0.66 -15.10 12.01
CA ARG A 62 0.97 -15.39 13.43
C ARG A 62 -0.11 -14.87 14.37
N LEU A 63 -0.64 -13.68 14.08
CA LEU A 63 -1.72 -13.08 14.84
C LEU A 63 -2.96 -13.96 14.84
N VAL A 64 -3.45 -14.30 13.65
CA VAL A 64 -4.69 -15.07 13.49
C VAL A 64 -4.57 -16.53 13.93
N ASN A 65 -3.35 -17.09 13.92
CA ASN A 65 -3.09 -18.49 14.28
C ASN A 65 -2.54 -18.69 15.72
N GLY A 66 -2.78 -17.73 16.63
CA GLY A 66 -2.60 -17.97 18.07
C GLY A 66 -2.09 -16.77 18.87
N GLU A 67 -1.39 -15.81 18.25
CA GLU A 67 -0.91 -14.65 19.03
C GLU A 67 -2.03 -13.72 19.47
N HIS A 68 -3.21 -13.79 18.86
CA HIS A 68 -4.39 -13.05 19.32
C HIS A 68 -4.76 -13.34 20.78
N GLU A 69 -4.57 -14.59 21.25
CA GLU A 69 -4.82 -14.96 22.66
C GLU A 69 -3.90 -14.20 23.62
N ARG A 70 -2.63 -14.03 23.25
CA ARG A 70 -1.64 -13.31 24.06
C ARG A 70 -1.99 -11.84 24.22
N PHE A 71 -2.62 -11.25 23.21
CA PHE A 71 -2.97 -9.84 23.19
C PHE A 71 -4.43 -9.57 23.57
N ASP A 72 -5.21 -10.62 23.91
CA ASP A 72 -6.63 -10.52 24.26
C ASP A 72 -7.43 -9.78 23.17
N ILE A 73 -7.24 -10.17 21.90
CA ILE A 73 -7.95 -9.61 20.75
C ILE A 73 -8.85 -10.66 20.08
N ASP A 74 -9.97 -10.20 19.49
CA ASP A 74 -10.82 -11.06 18.66
C ASP A 74 -10.19 -11.19 17.25
N PRO A 75 -9.77 -12.40 16.83
CA PRO A 75 -9.18 -12.60 15.50
C PRO A 75 -10.19 -12.40 14.35
N ARG A 76 -11.47 -12.19 14.65
CA ARG A 76 -12.55 -11.89 13.69
C ARG A 76 -12.87 -10.40 13.60
N ARG A 77 -12.05 -9.54 14.21
CA ARG A 77 -12.17 -8.09 14.18
C ARG A 77 -10.82 -7.50 13.86
N ILE A 78 -10.29 -7.76 12.68
CA ILE A 78 -8.97 -7.29 12.24
C ILE A 78 -9.11 -6.35 11.04
N CYS A 79 -8.50 -5.17 11.11
CA CYS A 79 -8.32 -4.28 9.98
C CYS A 79 -6.85 -4.27 9.56
N VAL A 80 -6.59 -4.29 8.26
CA VAL A 80 -5.26 -3.97 7.70
C VAL A 80 -5.24 -2.52 7.25
N MET A 81 -4.22 -1.77 7.66
CA MET A 81 -4.08 -0.37 7.32
C MET A 81 -2.64 -0.01 6.98
N GLY A 82 -2.48 0.84 5.96
CA GLY A 82 -1.19 1.42 5.62
C GLY A 82 -1.31 2.62 4.69
N ASP A 83 -0.26 3.44 4.68
CA ASP A 83 -0.16 4.62 3.83
C ASP A 83 0.88 4.46 2.73
N SER A 84 0.65 5.03 1.55
CA SER A 84 1.57 4.97 0.42
C SER A 84 1.96 3.52 0.07
N ALA A 85 3.25 3.17 0.15
CA ALA A 85 3.74 1.80 0.00
C ALA A 85 3.15 0.83 1.04
N GLY A 86 2.89 1.26 2.28
CA GLY A 86 2.17 0.45 3.27
C GLY A 86 0.72 0.17 2.88
N GLY A 87 0.10 1.07 2.11
CA GLY A 87 -1.21 0.85 1.48
C GLY A 87 -1.17 -0.26 0.42
N ASN A 88 -0.08 -0.33 -0.37
CA ASN A 88 0.18 -1.46 -1.27
C ASN A 88 0.25 -2.77 -0.49
N LEU A 89 1.11 -2.84 0.54
CA LEU A 89 1.31 -4.04 1.35
C LEU A 89 0.00 -4.50 2.01
N SER A 90 -0.77 -3.58 2.58
CA SER A 90 -2.08 -3.87 3.21
C SER A 90 -3.07 -4.47 2.20
N THR A 91 -3.15 -3.86 1.01
CA THR A 91 -3.99 -4.35 -0.08
C THR A 91 -3.58 -5.76 -0.51
N VAL A 92 -2.28 -6.00 -0.67
CA VAL A 92 -1.76 -7.30 -1.12
C VAL A 92 -1.97 -8.38 -0.06
N VAL A 93 -1.79 -8.06 1.23
CA VAL A 93 -2.13 -8.97 2.32
C VAL A 93 -3.60 -9.37 2.22
N ALA A 94 -4.53 -8.42 2.09
CA ALA A 94 -5.96 -8.71 1.94
C ALA A 94 -6.25 -9.60 0.72
N GLN A 95 -5.66 -9.30 -0.45
CA GLN A 95 -5.82 -10.12 -1.65
C GLN A 95 -5.24 -11.54 -1.50
N ARG A 96 -4.10 -11.70 -0.82
CA ARG A 96 -3.52 -13.02 -0.54
C ARG A 96 -4.43 -13.86 0.35
N GLN A 97 -5.09 -13.25 1.35
CA GLN A 97 -6.06 -13.95 2.19
C GLN A 97 -7.20 -14.53 1.36
N LEU A 98 -7.77 -13.72 0.45
CA LEU A 98 -8.84 -14.15 -0.45
C LEU A 98 -8.40 -15.30 -1.36
N ARG A 99 -7.22 -15.20 -2.00
CA ARG A 99 -6.72 -16.25 -2.90
C ARG A 99 -6.39 -17.56 -2.19
N LYS A 100 -5.88 -17.52 -0.96
CA LYS A 100 -5.51 -18.71 -0.18
C LYS A 100 -6.71 -19.45 0.42
N LYS A 101 -7.92 -18.85 0.44
CA LYS A 101 -9.13 -19.40 1.10
C LYS A 101 -8.80 -19.97 2.48
N LEU A 102 -8.07 -19.21 3.29
CA LEU A 102 -7.56 -19.75 4.56
C LEU A 102 -8.72 -20.27 5.41
N PRO A 103 -8.56 -21.46 6.02
CA PRO A 103 -9.58 -21.97 6.91
C PRO A 103 -9.80 -21.01 8.08
N SER A 104 -11.06 -20.88 8.50
CA SER A 104 -11.49 -20.24 9.74
C SER A 104 -10.70 -20.78 10.94
N PRO A 105 -10.53 -20.00 12.03
CA PRO A 105 -9.56 -20.31 13.07
C PRO A 105 -9.78 -21.70 13.65
N LYS A 106 -8.74 -22.54 13.54
CA LYS A 106 -8.65 -23.82 14.26
C LYS A 106 -7.75 -23.60 15.47
N TRP A 107 -8.36 -23.74 16.64
CA TRP A 107 -7.74 -23.71 17.96
C TRP A 107 -6.47 -24.56 18.02
N CYS A 108 -5.35 -23.97 18.41
CA CYS A 108 -4.17 -24.70 18.87
C CYS A 108 -3.28 -23.78 19.71
N CYS A 109 -3.19 -24.09 21.00
CA CYS A 109 -2.29 -23.47 21.97
C CYS A 109 -0.81 -23.74 21.59
N HIS A 110 0.08 -22.73 21.58
CA HIS A 110 1.44 -22.73 22.17
C HIS A 110 2.34 -21.52 21.75
N THR A 111 2.82 -20.81 22.79
CA THR A 111 4.14 -20.15 23.03
C THR A 111 4.95 -19.28 22.02
N PHE A 112 5.18 -18.03 22.49
CA PHE A 112 6.35 -17.10 22.46
C PHE A 112 7.06 -16.61 21.16
N LEU A 113 7.06 -15.28 20.94
CA LEU A 113 8.25 -14.42 20.63
C LEU A 113 7.91 -12.89 20.60
N LYS A 114 8.91 -12.02 20.82
CA LYS A 114 8.85 -10.53 20.93
C LYS A 114 8.78 -9.83 19.55
N CYS A 115 8.21 -8.62 19.48
CA CYS A 115 8.08 -7.76 18.27
C CYS A 115 8.48 -6.30 18.55
N SER A 116 9.07 -5.60 17.58
CA SER A 116 9.34 -4.14 17.59
C SER A 116 9.33 -3.51 16.17
N MET A 117 8.40 -2.55 15.97
CA MET A 117 8.35 -1.26 15.22
C MET A 117 8.72 -1.05 13.72
N GLY A 118 7.70 -0.98 12.85
CA GLY A 118 7.64 -0.25 11.54
C GLY A 118 6.20 -0.29 10.99
N ALA A 119 5.74 0.43 9.96
CA ALA A 119 4.28 0.65 9.76
C ALA A 119 3.62 -0.18 8.63
N THR A 120 3.00 -1.29 9.05
CA THR A 120 1.67 -1.77 8.60
C THR A 120 0.90 -2.04 9.88
N ALA A 121 -0.33 -1.54 10.04
CA ALA A 121 -1.11 -1.68 11.25
C ALA A 121 -2.14 -2.80 11.12
N VAL A 122 -2.11 -3.77 12.04
CA VAL A 122 -3.26 -4.64 12.32
C VAL A 122 -4.02 -4.06 13.51
N LEU A 123 -5.31 -3.75 13.33
CA LEU A 123 -6.19 -3.13 14.33
C LEU A 123 -7.26 -4.13 14.79
N ALA A 124 -7.47 -4.30 16.11
CA ALA A 124 -8.52 -5.20 16.63
C ALA A 124 -9.28 -4.68 17.87
N ASN A 125 -10.57 -5.03 17.97
CA ASN A 125 -11.54 -4.54 18.99
C ASN A 125 -12.24 -5.69 19.77
N ARG A 126 -12.84 -5.37 20.93
CA ARG A 126 -13.03 -6.23 22.13
C ARG A 126 -14.34 -7.02 22.31
N TYR A 127 -15.29 -7.04 21.37
CA TYR A 127 -16.63 -7.61 21.64
C TYR A 127 -17.11 -8.67 20.64
N LEU A 128 -17.61 -9.79 21.22
CA LEU A 128 -18.16 -11.00 20.59
C LEU A 128 -19.48 -10.75 19.83
N ILE A 129 -19.58 -11.24 18.60
CA ILE A 129 -20.83 -11.78 18.05
C ILE A 129 -20.53 -13.12 17.36
N CYS A 130 -21.34 -14.14 17.63
CA CYS A 130 -21.17 -15.51 17.14
C CYS A 130 -21.92 -15.70 15.81
N GLY A 131 -21.25 -16.26 14.81
CA GLY A 131 -21.82 -16.68 13.53
C GLY A 131 -20.74 -17.38 12.72
N ALA A 132 -20.98 -18.64 12.36
CA ALA A 132 -20.06 -19.45 11.56
C ALA A 132 -20.49 -19.42 10.10
N ASP A 133 -19.62 -18.93 9.23
CA ASP A 133 -19.44 -19.27 7.82
C ASP A 133 -18.14 -18.61 7.36
N PHE A 134 -17.48 -19.14 6.32
CA PHE A 134 -16.15 -18.70 5.84
C PHE A 134 -15.95 -17.18 5.91
N GLN A 135 -15.19 -16.72 6.90
CA GLN A 135 -14.92 -15.31 7.14
C GLN A 135 -13.44 -15.06 6.87
N LEU A 136 -13.14 -14.07 6.02
CA LEU A 136 -11.79 -13.51 5.98
C LEU A 136 -11.47 -12.99 7.38
N TYR A 137 -10.25 -13.24 7.86
CA TYR A 137 -9.80 -12.65 9.12
C TYR A 137 -9.77 -11.12 9.05
N VAL A 138 -9.57 -10.55 7.86
CA VAL A 138 -9.65 -9.11 7.63
C VAL A 138 -11.11 -8.68 7.47
N ASN A 139 -11.59 -7.82 8.36
CA ASN A 139 -12.94 -7.25 8.35
C ASN A 139 -13.06 -6.00 7.51
N CYS A 140 -12.01 -5.18 7.48
CA CYS A 140 -11.93 -3.99 6.65
C CYS A 140 -10.48 -3.66 6.32
N GLN A 141 -10.29 -2.82 5.32
CA GLN A 141 -9.00 -2.27 4.94
C GLN A 141 -9.06 -0.75 4.88
N VAL A 142 -7.99 -0.08 5.31
CA VAL A 142 -7.84 1.38 5.23
C VAL A 142 -6.57 1.69 4.43
N LEU A 143 -6.75 2.23 3.23
CA LEU A 143 -5.69 2.44 2.25
C LEU A 143 -5.47 3.95 2.06
N ILE A 144 -4.39 4.47 2.63
CA ILE A 144 -4.12 5.91 2.65
C ILE A 144 -3.19 6.28 1.49
N TYR A 145 -3.70 7.03 0.50
CA TYR A 145 -3.00 7.40 -0.75
C TYR A 145 -2.11 6.27 -1.30
N PRO A 146 -2.69 5.07 -1.55
CA PRO A 146 -1.93 3.84 -1.72
C PRO A 146 -1.15 3.82 -3.04
N VAL A 147 0.00 3.15 -3.02
CA VAL A 147 0.71 2.71 -4.24
C VAL A 147 0.00 1.48 -4.79
N ILE A 148 -0.44 1.51 -6.04
CA ILE A 148 -1.30 0.48 -6.64
C ILE A 148 -0.67 -0.13 -7.90
N HIS A 149 -0.01 0.66 -8.75
CA HIS A 149 0.63 0.17 -9.96
C HIS A 149 1.67 1.15 -10.53
N SER A 150 2.62 0.60 -11.28
CA SER A 150 3.61 1.41 -12.01
C SER A 150 3.37 1.46 -13.52
N PHE A 151 2.12 1.36 -13.97
CA PHE A 151 1.80 1.21 -15.40
C PHE A 151 1.53 2.52 -16.15
N ASP A 152 1.31 3.62 -15.43
CA ASP A 152 1.09 4.91 -16.07
C ASP A 152 1.70 6.05 -15.26
N LEU A 153 2.95 6.38 -15.57
CA LEU A 153 3.64 7.53 -14.96
C LEU A 153 3.39 8.83 -15.74
N LYS A 154 2.31 8.84 -16.53
CA LYS A 154 1.82 9.99 -17.30
C LYS A 154 0.32 10.20 -17.11
N SER A 155 -0.26 9.71 -16.02
CA SER A 155 -1.66 10.00 -15.66
C SER A 155 -1.89 11.51 -15.47
N PRO A 156 -3.15 12.00 -15.46
CA PRO A 156 -3.46 13.39 -15.16
C PRO A 156 -2.76 13.94 -13.90
N SER A 157 -2.69 13.17 -12.81
CA SER A 157 -1.99 13.55 -11.57
C SER A 157 -0.49 13.75 -11.76
N TYR A 158 0.19 12.91 -12.56
CA TYR A 158 1.60 13.11 -12.91
C TYR A 158 1.79 14.38 -13.76
N GLN A 159 0.85 14.67 -14.65
CA GLN A 159 0.93 15.87 -15.49
C GLN A 159 0.67 17.16 -14.71
N ILE A 160 -0.28 17.14 -13.77
CA ILE A 160 -0.50 18.23 -12.81
C ILE A 160 0.79 18.49 -12.02
N TYR A 161 1.50 17.44 -11.59
CA TYR A 161 2.79 17.63 -10.92
C TYR A 161 3.75 18.45 -11.78
N TYR A 162 3.94 18.11 -13.06
CA TYR A 162 4.87 18.84 -13.93
C TYR A 162 4.41 20.27 -14.25
N LYS A 163 3.09 20.49 -14.37
CA LYS A 163 2.52 21.80 -14.70
C LYS A 163 2.49 22.76 -13.50
N GLN A 164 2.25 22.25 -12.29
CA GLN A 164 1.89 23.09 -11.14
C GLN A 164 2.72 22.81 -9.87
N LEU A 165 3.23 21.60 -9.66
CA LEU A 165 3.83 21.17 -8.39
C LEU A 165 5.33 20.85 -8.49
N CYS A 166 5.95 21.13 -9.64
CA CYS A 166 7.32 20.75 -9.92
C CYS A 166 8.28 21.46 -8.94
N GLY A 167 8.95 20.66 -8.11
CA GLY A 167 9.87 21.17 -7.09
C GLY A 167 9.22 21.59 -5.77
N THR A 168 7.89 21.46 -5.63
CA THR A 168 7.16 21.85 -4.40
C THR A 168 6.43 20.68 -3.72
N SER A 169 6.05 19.64 -4.48
CA SER A 169 5.42 18.44 -3.89
C SER A 169 6.41 17.54 -3.14
N LEU A 170 5.98 16.99 -2.01
CA LEU A 170 6.76 16.05 -1.20
C LEU A 170 7.09 14.78 -1.98
N LEU A 171 6.07 14.18 -2.62
CA LEU A 171 6.26 13.08 -3.54
C LEU A 171 6.43 13.62 -4.96
N ASN A 172 7.53 13.24 -5.60
CA ASN A 172 7.80 13.59 -7.00
C ASN A 172 8.00 12.35 -7.88
N PRO A 173 7.71 12.45 -9.20
CA PRO A 173 7.82 11.33 -10.13
C PRO A 173 9.19 10.65 -10.13
N ARG A 174 10.30 11.41 -10.07
CA ARG A 174 11.66 10.84 -10.10
C ARG A 174 11.95 9.97 -8.87
N LEU A 175 11.52 10.40 -7.69
CA LEU A 175 11.63 9.60 -6.46
C LEU A 175 10.74 8.36 -6.54
N MET A 176 9.51 8.49 -7.03
CA MET A 176 8.60 7.35 -7.16
C MET A 176 9.14 6.29 -8.13
N ALA A 177 9.62 6.71 -9.31
CA ALA A 177 10.27 5.81 -10.26
C ALA A 177 11.51 5.13 -9.65
N ARG A 178 12.33 5.87 -8.88
CA ARG A 178 13.46 5.29 -8.14
C ARG A 178 12.98 4.21 -7.16
N TRP A 179 11.94 4.46 -6.37
CA TRP A 179 11.43 3.49 -5.41
C TRP A 179 10.83 2.25 -6.06
N TYR A 180 10.08 2.39 -7.16
CA TYR A 180 9.62 1.23 -7.94
C TYR A 180 10.78 0.36 -8.41
N LEU A 181 11.83 0.97 -8.97
CA LEU A 181 13.00 0.25 -9.45
C LEU A 181 13.72 -0.48 -8.30
N LEU A 182 13.97 0.20 -7.18
CA LEU A 182 14.63 -0.41 -6.02
C LEU A 182 13.80 -1.55 -5.43
N TYR A 183 12.47 -1.38 -5.32
CA TYR A 183 11.56 -2.41 -4.84
C TYR A 183 11.55 -3.65 -5.75
N LEU A 184 11.59 -3.45 -7.08
CA LEU A 184 11.69 -4.54 -8.05
C LEU A 184 13.10 -5.17 -8.14
N GLY A 185 14.09 -4.68 -7.39
CA GLY A 185 15.49 -5.13 -7.50
C GLY A 185 16.16 -4.71 -8.82
N ILE A 186 15.63 -3.68 -9.48
CA ILE A 186 16.18 -3.10 -10.71
C ILE A 186 17.11 -1.93 -10.34
N PRO A 187 18.32 -1.84 -10.94
CA PRO A 187 19.22 -0.73 -10.66
C PRO A 187 18.56 0.63 -10.93
N ALA A 188 18.44 1.48 -9.91
CA ALA A 188 17.85 2.81 -10.03
C ALA A 188 18.87 3.85 -10.52
N THR A 189 19.47 3.59 -11.68
CA THR A 189 20.36 4.53 -12.37
C THR A 189 19.56 5.70 -12.95
N PRO A 190 20.18 6.87 -13.18
CA PRO A 190 19.50 7.99 -13.85
C PRO A 190 18.87 7.59 -15.18
N ALA A 191 19.57 6.78 -15.98
CA ALA A 191 19.04 6.26 -17.25
C ALA A 191 17.79 5.38 -17.07
N ASN A 192 17.78 4.47 -16.09
CA ASN A 192 16.61 3.64 -15.83
C ASN A 192 15.43 4.44 -15.29
N ILE A 193 15.69 5.44 -14.43
CA ILE A 193 14.64 6.34 -13.93
C ILE A 193 13.97 7.09 -15.08
N GLU A 194 14.73 7.68 -15.99
CA GLU A 194 14.16 8.41 -17.14
C GLU A 194 13.38 7.48 -18.10
N LYS A 195 13.89 6.27 -18.35
CA LYS A 195 13.17 5.26 -19.13
C LYS A 195 11.85 4.85 -18.47
N PHE A 196 11.85 4.66 -17.15
CA PHE A 196 10.68 4.23 -16.38
C PHE A 196 9.61 5.33 -16.32
N LEU A 197 10.01 6.59 -16.10
CA LEU A 197 9.12 7.75 -16.18
C LEU A 197 8.44 7.90 -17.54
N ALA A 198 9.14 7.48 -18.60
CA ALA A 198 8.60 7.49 -19.96
C ALA A 198 7.76 6.24 -20.29
N ASN A 199 7.41 5.41 -19.31
CA ASN A 199 6.70 4.13 -19.46
C ASN A 199 7.41 3.11 -20.38
N ARG A 200 8.73 3.23 -20.59
CA ARG A 200 9.48 2.36 -21.53
C ARG A 200 9.73 0.95 -21.00
N HIS A 201 9.25 0.64 -19.79
CA HIS A 201 9.19 -0.72 -19.23
C HIS A 201 7.98 -1.53 -19.72
N LEU A 202 7.07 -0.93 -20.48
CA LEU A 202 5.89 -1.58 -21.03
C LEU A 202 6.00 -1.77 -22.55
N ARG A 203 5.58 -2.93 -23.05
CA ARG A 203 5.42 -3.15 -24.50
C ARG A 203 3.99 -2.79 -24.90
N ARG A 204 3.78 -2.50 -26.20
CA ARG A 204 2.46 -2.18 -26.74
C ARG A 204 1.36 -3.17 -26.34
N LYS A 205 1.65 -4.48 -26.45
CA LYS A 205 0.71 -5.55 -26.05
C LYS A 205 0.32 -5.48 -24.57
N ASP A 206 1.22 -4.99 -23.71
CA ASP A 206 0.99 -4.88 -22.28
C ASP A 206 0.09 -3.67 -22.02
N SER A 207 0.36 -2.53 -22.68
CA SER A 207 -0.48 -1.33 -22.62
C SER A 207 -1.92 -1.59 -23.08
N GLU A 208 -2.11 -2.34 -24.17
CA GLU A 208 -3.43 -2.72 -24.69
C GLU A 208 -4.21 -3.55 -23.66
N ARG A 209 -3.57 -4.50 -22.99
CA ARG A 209 -4.19 -5.33 -21.95
C ARG A 209 -4.56 -4.52 -20.69
N LEU A 210 -3.80 -3.47 -20.39
CA LEU A 210 -4.01 -2.66 -19.18
C LEU A 210 -5.08 -1.58 -19.37
N GLN A 211 -5.50 -1.29 -20.60
CA GLN A 211 -6.42 -0.20 -20.91
C GLN A 211 -7.73 -0.28 -20.10
N GLU A 212 -8.29 -1.47 -19.92
CA GLU A 212 -9.51 -1.69 -19.13
C GLU A 212 -9.33 -1.38 -17.63
N LEU A 213 -8.09 -1.34 -17.14
CA LEU A 213 -7.76 -1.14 -15.73
C LEU A 213 -7.31 0.28 -15.42
N ILE A 214 -6.61 0.94 -16.36
CA ILE A 214 -5.92 2.21 -16.12
C ILE A 214 -6.28 3.32 -17.11
N SER A 215 -7.32 3.14 -17.94
CA SER A 215 -7.80 4.20 -18.83
C SER A 215 -8.15 5.47 -18.06
N HIS A 216 -7.75 6.63 -18.59
CA HIS A 216 -8.08 7.93 -17.99
C HIS A 216 -9.59 8.21 -18.01
N GLU A 217 -10.34 7.56 -18.93
CA GLU A 217 -11.81 7.63 -18.98
C GLU A 217 -12.48 7.04 -17.74
N LEU A 218 -11.73 6.24 -16.97
CA LEU A 218 -12.24 5.65 -15.73
C LEU A 218 -12.18 6.64 -14.56
N LEU A 219 -11.41 7.73 -14.66
CA LEU A 219 -11.26 8.74 -13.63
C LEU A 219 -12.47 9.70 -13.61
N PRO A 220 -12.73 10.39 -12.48
CA PRO A 220 -13.69 11.50 -12.44
C PRO A 220 -13.37 12.58 -13.47
N ALA A 221 -14.40 13.21 -14.04
CA ALA A 221 -14.24 14.28 -15.02
C ALA A 221 -13.39 15.44 -14.47
N GLU A 222 -13.62 15.84 -13.21
CA GLU A 222 -12.87 16.87 -12.48
C GLU A 222 -11.36 16.61 -12.39
N PHE A 223 -10.90 15.36 -12.50
CA PHE A 223 -9.47 15.04 -12.51
C PHE A 223 -8.81 15.30 -13.87
N SER A 224 -9.63 15.51 -14.90
CA SER A 224 -9.24 15.57 -16.31
C SER A 224 -9.44 16.95 -16.95
N GLU A 225 -10.15 17.88 -16.29
CA GLU A 225 -10.58 19.17 -16.87
C GLU A 225 -9.41 20.07 -17.35
N ASP A 226 -8.23 19.96 -16.75
CA ASP A 226 -7.08 20.84 -17.02
C ASP A 226 -5.96 20.23 -17.88
N TYR A 227 -6.23 19.08 -18.52
CA TYR A 227 -5.20 18.17 -19.05
C TYR A 227 -5.34 17.85 -20.54
N SER A 228 -4.20 17.84 -21.26
CA SER A 228 -4.08 17.55 -22.70
C SER A 228 -4.01 16.06 -23.00
N GLU A 229 -4.71 15.53 -24.00
CA GLU A 229 -4.66 14.12 -24.45
C GLU A 229 -3.34 13.37 -24.17
N LYS A 230 -3.44 12.12 -23.67
CA LYS A 230 -2.29 11.28 -23.29
C LYS A 230 -1.30 11.20 -24.46
N GLN A 231 -0.11 11.76 -24.26
CA GLN A 231 0.96 11.65 -25.24
C GLN A 231 1.37 10.18 -25.41
N ALA A 232 1.54 9.75 -26.66
CA ALA A 232 2.00 8.40 -26.95
C ALA A 232 3.34 8.10 -26.25
N ASP A 233 3.47 6.89 -25.72
CA ASP A 233 4.72 6.45 -25.12
C ASP A 233 5.82 6.26 -26.18
N PRO A 234 7.07 6.66 -25.89
CA PRO A 234 8.19 6.37 -26.76
C PRO A 234 8.44 4.85 -26.86
N PRO A 235 9.24 4.39 -27.85
CA PRO A 235 9.51 2.97 -28.02
C PRO A 235 10.01 2.29 -26.73
N PRO A 236 9.53 1.06 -26.42
CA PRO A 236 9.96 0.32 -25.24
C PRO A 236 11.47 0.12 -25.20
N ASP A 237 12.03 0.01 -24.00
CA ASP A 237 13.42 -0.36 -23.78
C ASP A 237 13.50 -1.86 -23.46
N ASP A 238 14.15 -2.65 -24.32
CA ASP A 238 14.11 -4.12 -24.21
C ASP A 238 14.69 -4.65 -22.90
N ASP A 239 15.79 -4.06 -22.42
CA ASP A 239 16.43 -4.45 -21.16
C ASP A 239 15.53 -4.12 -19.97
N LEU A 240 14.99 -2.90 -19.92
CA LEU A 240 14.08 -2.51 -18.85
C LEU A 240 12.80 -3.34 -18.88
N CYS A 241 12.22 -3.61 -20.04
CA CYS A 241 11.08 -4.52 -20.20
C CYS A 241 11.40 -5.92 -19.65
N ARG A 242 12.57 -6.47 -19.99
CA ARG A 242 12.99 -7.81 -19.53
C ARG A 242 13.14 -7.85 -18.01
N LEU A 243 13.70 -6.79 -17.40
CA LEU A 243 13.85 -6.68 -15.95
C LEU A 243 12.50 -6.50 -15.27
N PHE A 244 11.65 -5.61 -15.79
CA PHE A 244 10.32 -5.35 -15.28
C PHE A 244 9.42 -6.59 -15.34
N ASN A 245 9.45 -7.34 -16.44
CA ASN A 245 8.62 -8.53 -16.65
C ASN A 245 8.82 -9.64 -15.61
N LYS A 246 9.92 -9.62 -14.82
CA LYS A 246 10.13 -10.61 -13.76
C LYS A 246 9.06 -10.54 -12.69
N ASN A 247 8.72 -9.33 -12.24
CA ASN A 247 7.84 -9.09 -11.08
C ASN A 247 6.83 -7.95 -11.29
N GLY A 248 7.03 -7.05 -12.25
CA GLY A 248 6.24 -5.84 -12.45
C GLY A 248 4.78 -6.07 -12.85
N PHE A 249 4.45 -7.27 -13.34
CA PHE A 249 3.08 -7.70 -13.64
C PHE A 249 2.52 -8.71 -12.63
N ASP A 250 3.21 -8.91 -11.50
CA ASP A 250 2.70 -9.70 -10.40
C ASP A 250 1.60 -8.91 -9.67
N PRO A 251 0.39 -9.47 -9.44
CA PRO A 251 -0.64 -8.85 -8.62
C PRO A 251 -0.21 -8.51 -7.20
N ASP A 252 0.86 -9.12 -6.68
CA ASP A 252 1.41 -8.80 -5.36
C ASP A 252 2.37 -7.60 -5.38
N PHE A 253 2.78 -7.14 -6.57
CA PHE A 253 3.46 -5.86 -6.77
C PHE A 253 2.46 -4.79 -7.20
N ALA A 254 1.61 -5.11 -8.18
CA ALA A 254 0.60 -4.23 -8.75
C ALA A 254 -0.82 -4.76 -8.48
N PRO A 255 -1.40 -4.52 -7.29
CA PRO A 255 -2.69 -5.07 -6.85
C PRO A 255 -3.88 -4.76 -7.76
N ILE A 256 -3.78 -3.78 -8.67
CA ILE A 256 -4.82 -3.53 -9.68
C ILE A 256 -5.03 -4.73 -10.62
N LEU A 257 -4.02 -5.59 -10.77
CA LEU A 257 -4.05 -6.78 -11.62
C LEU A 257 -4.80 -7.97 -10.99
N GLY A 258 -5.30 -7.84 -9.76
CA GLY A 258 -6.11 -8.88 -9.14
C GLY A 258 -7.32 -9.24 -10.01
N LYS A 259 -7.49 -10.55 -10.27
CA LYS A 259 -8.49 -11.08 -11.23
C LYS A 259 -9.84 -11.38 -10.60
N ASP A 260 -9.84 -11.78 -9.34
CA ASP A 260 -11.05 -12.05 -8.57
C ASP A 260 -10.88 -11.35 -7.22
N LEU A 261 -11.53 -10.21 -7.10
CA LEU A 261 -11.54 -9.39 -5.89
C LEU A 261 -12.89 -9.51 -5.16
N PHE A 262 -13.81 -10.35 -5.68
CA PHE A 262 -15.10 -10.56 -5.05
C PHE A 262 -14.89 -11.22 -3.68
N GLY A 263 -15.52 -10.65 -2.65
CA GLY A 263 -15.36 -11.11 -1.28
C GLY A 263 -14.17 -10.52 -0.53
N LEU A 264 -13.41 -9.58 -1.11
CA LEU A 264 -12.53 -8.71 -0.32
C LEU A 264 -13.35 -7.93 0.73
N PRO A 265 -12.74 -7.60 1.88
CA PRO A 265 -13.42 -6.83 2.90
C PRO A 265 -13.68 -5.37 2.44
N PRO A 266 -14.67 -4.70 3.04
CA PRO A 266 -14.90 -3.27 2.89
C PRO A 266 -13.60 -2.46 2.94
N ALA A 267 -13.45 -1.51 2.02
CA ALA A 267 -12.27 -0.68 1.89
C ALA A 267 -12.60 0.80 2.10
N MET A 268 -11.85 1.46 2.98
CA MET A 268 -11.68 2.90 2.92
C MET A 268 -10.46 3.21 2.06
N ILE A 269 -10.63 4.04 1.03
CA ILE A 269 -9.52 4.56 0.21
C ILE A 269 -9.46 6.06 0.42
N VAL A 270 -8.30 6.57 0.81
CA VAL A 270 -8.01 8.00 0.91
C VAL A 270 -7.14 8.41 -0.26
N THR A 271 -7.48 9.50 -0.94
CA THR A 271 -6.63 10.10 -1.98
C THR A 271 -6.40 11.57 -1.68
N ALA A 272 -5.24 12.09 -2.05
CA ALA A 272 -4.85 13.48 -1.87
C ALA A 272 -4.87 14.22 -3.21
N GLY A 273 -5.26 15.50 -3.22
CA GLY A 273 -5.32 16.31 -4.45
C GLY A 273 -3.94 16.60 -5.04
N TYR A 274 -2.98 17.01 -4.21
CA TYR A 274 -1.60 17.29 -4.61
C TYR A 274 -0.73 16.03 -4.48
N ASP A 275 -1.10 14.97 -5.20
CA ASP A 275 -0.44 13.67 -5.16
C ASP A 275 -0.41 13.01 -6.53
N ILE A 276 0.77 12.56 -6.96
CA ILE A 276 0.94 11.83 -8.22
C ILE A 276 0.24 10.46 -8.18
N LEU A 277 0.01 9.87 -7.00
CA LEU A 277 -0.69 8.59 -6.84
C LEU A 277 -2.22 8.76 -6.74
N ARG A 278 -2.75 9.99 -6.83
CA ARG A 278 -4.20 10.28 -6.75
C ARG A 278 -5.00 9.40 -7.70
N ASP A 279 -4.57 9.34 -8.95
CA ASP A 279 -5.32 8.69 -10.01
C ASP A 279 -5.32 7.17 -9.85
N GLU A 280 -4.19 6.55 -9.48
CA GLU A 280 -4.15 5.10 -9.27
C GLU A 280 -4.96 4.65 -8.05
N GLY A 281 -5.04 5.48 -6.99
CA GLY A 281 -5.95 5.24 -5.87
C GLY A 281 -7.43 5.30 -6.28
N ALA A 282 -7.80 6.28 -7.10
CA ALA A 282 -9.15 6.41 -7.64
C ALA A 282 -9.53 5.23 -8.58
N LEU A 283 -8.60 4.83 -9.45
CA LEU A 283 -8.76 3.66 -10.31
C LEU A 283 -8.94 2.38 -9.48
N TYR A 284 -8.22 2.25 -8.38
CA TYR A 284 -8.35 1.09 -7.50
C TYR A 284 -9.70 1.05 -6.78
N ALA A 285 -10.23 2.19 -6.34
CA ALA A 285 -11.58 2.29 -5.78
C ALA A 285 -12.63 1.77 -6.77
N LYS A 286 -12.55 2.24 -8.03
CA LYS A 286 -13.44 1.78 -9.11
C LYS A 286 -13.25 0.29 -9.42
N ARG A 287 -12.00 -0.20 -9.38
CA ARG A 287 -11.68 -1.61 -9.55
C ARG A 287 -12.36 -2.46 -8.49
N LEU A 288 -12.25 -2.12 -7.21
CA LEU A 288 -12.92 -2.81 -6.12
C LEU A 288 -14.45 -2.80 -6.27
N GLN A 289 -15.03 -1.63 -6.60
CA GLN A 289 -16.47 -1.49 -6.84
C GLN A 289 -16.96 -2.40 -7.97
N SER A 290 -16.16 -2.58 -9.04
CA SER A 290 -16.51 -3.48 -10.15
C SER A 290 -16.62 -4.97 -9.75
N PHE A 291 -16.04 -5.35 -8.59
CA PHE A 291 -16.19 -6.66 -7.97
C PHE A 291 -17.18 -6.67 -6.80
N ASN A 292 -18.05 -5.66 -6.67
CA ASN A 292 -19.02 -5.53 -5.57
C ASN A 292 -18.37 -5.47 -4.17
N VAL A 293 -17.12 -5.02 -4.06
CA VAL A 293 -16.50 -4.73 -2.77
C VAL A 293 -17.04 -3.39 -2.26
N PRO A 294 -17.54 -3.29 -1.02
CA PRO A 294 -17.94 -2.01 -0.45
C PRO A 294 -16.74 -1.07 -0.35
N VAL A 295 -16.85 0.13 -0.92
CA VAL A 295 -15.77 1.12 -0.92
C VAL A 295 -16.28 2.46 -0.42
N GLN A 296 -15.65 2.96 0.65
CA GLN A 296 -15.72 4.37 1.04
C GLN A 296 -14.48 5.09 0.49
N TRP A 297 -14.67 5.86 -0.58
CA TRP A 297 -13.58 6.64 -1.17
C TRP A 297 -13.67 8.10 -0.75
N ASN A 298 -12.68 8.56 0.02
CA ASN A 298 -12.57 9.95 0.48
C ASN A 298 -11.43 10.64 -0.29
N HIS A 299 -11.78 11.62 -1.12
CA HIS A 299 -10.82 12.50 -1.79
C HIS A 299 -10.65 13.80 -1.02
N TYR A 300 -9.40 14.19 -0.74
CA TYR A 300 -9.06 15.42 -0.01
C TYR A 300 -8.31 16.38 -0.93
N PRO A 301 -9.00 17.33 -1.59
CA PRO A 301 -8.41 18.18 -2.63
C PRO A 301 -7.22 19.03 -2.14
N ALA A 302 -7.28 19.48 -0.88
CA ALA A 302 -6.21 20.31 -0.30
C ALA A 302 -5.08 19.49 0.35
N ALA A 303 -5.18 18.16 0.38
CA ALA A 303 -4.14 17.29 0.93
C ALA A 303 -3.03 17.03 -0.09
N TYR A 304 -1.86 16.65 0.43
CA TYR A 304 -0.72 16.20 -0.35
C TYR A 304 -0.24 14.82 0.13
N HIS A 305 0.59 14.16 -0.66
CA HIS A 305 1.12 12.84 -0.30
C HIS A 305 1.86 12.87 1.04
N GLY A 306 1.60 11.90 1.93
CA GLY A 306 2.26 11.82 3.24
C GLY A 306 1.71 12.77 4.30
N VAL A 307 0.62 13.51 4.04
CA VAL A 307 0.04 14.48 4.98
C VAL A 307 -0.33 13.87 6.34
N ILE A 308 -0.60 12.56 6.42
CA ILE A 308 -0.94 11.89 7.68
C ILE A 308 0.17 12.02 8.74
N ASN A 309 1.40 12.22 8.29
CA ASN A 309 2.61 12.33 9.11
C ASN A 309 2.96 13.79 9.44
N MET A 310 2.07 14.75 9.20
CA MET A 310 2.32 16.19 9.34
C MET A 310 1.58 16.73 10.57
N PRO A 311 2.25 16.83 11.74
CA PRO A 311 1.59 17.25 12.97
C PRO A 311 0.89 18.60 12.80
N SER A 312 -0.26 18.75 13.44
CA SER A 312 -1.10 19.97 13.39
C SER A 312 -1.72 20.33 12.03
N SER A 313 -1.54 19.51 10.98
CA SER A 313 -2.25 19.69 9.72
C SER A 313 -3.76 19.47 9.89
N MET A 314 -4.58 20.40 9.39
CA MET A 314 -6.05 20.25 9.42
C MET A 314 -6.51 19.06 8.57
N GLN A 315 -5.86 18.87 7.42
CA GLN A 315 -6.12 17.76 6.50
C GLN A 315 -5.80 16.44 7.16
N ARG A 316 -4.68 16.35 7.90
CA ARG A 316 -4.34 15.17 8.70
C ARG A 316 -5.42 14.86 9.73
N ASN A 317 -5.84 15.85 10.51
CA ASN A 317 -6.82 15.63 11.57
C ASN A 317 -8.15 15.16 10.99
N GLN A 318 -8.62 15.78 9.89
CA GLN A 318 -9.83 15.32 9.20
C GLN A 318 -9.69 13.87 8.70
N ILE A 319 -8.56 13.52 8.08
CA ILE A 319 -8.33 12.15 7.61
C ILE A 319 -8.36 11.15 8.79
N LEU A 320 -7.74 11.48 9.92
CA LEU A 320 -7.75 10.61 11.10
C LEU A 320 -9.14 10.50 11.72
N ASP A 321 -9.94 11.57 11.71
CA ASP A 321 -11.31 11.57 12.19
C ASP A 321 -12.20 10.65 11.33
N ASP A 322 -12.08 10.75 10.01
CA ASP A 322 -12.81 9.92 9.06
C ASP A 322 -12.38 8.46 9.14
N ILE A 323 -11.07 8.18 9.29
CA ILE A 323 -10.55 6.82 9.51
C ILE A 323 -11.11 6.27 10.81
N ALA A 324 -11.10 7.04 11.90
CA ALA A 324 -11.64 6.59 13.17
C ALA A 324 -13.12 6.25 13.07
N HIS A 325 -13.91 7.10 12.41
CA HIS A 325 -15.32 6.83 12.17
C HIS A 325 -15.53 5.57 11.32
N TYR A 326 -14.76 5.39 10.26
CA TYR A 326 -14.82 4.20 9.43
C TYR A 326 -14.51 2.93 10.23
N LEU A 327 -13.47 2.98 11.07
CA LEU A 327 -13.09 1.86 11.93
C LEU A 327 -14.17 1.56 12.96
N ASP A 328 -14.76 2.55 13.63
CA ASP A 328 -15.87 2.34 14.57
C ASP A 328 -17.07 1.62 13.94
N MET A 329 -17.31 1.83 12.65
CA MET A 329 -18.41 1.19 11.92
C MET A 329 -18.09 -0.22 11.41
N ASN A 330 -16.81 -0.55 11.18
CA ASN A 330 -16.40 -1.76 10.46
C ASN A 330 -15.52 -2.73 11.27
N LEU A 331 -14.96 -2.29 12.40
CA LEU A 331 -14.24 -3.12 13.36
C LEU A 331 -15.11 -3.42 14.55
#